data_AF-A0A3B4YT08-F1
#
_entry.id   AF-A0A3B4YT08-F1
#
_cell.length_a   1.000
_cell.length_b   1.000
_cell.length_c   1.000
_cell.angle_alpha   90.00
_cell.angle_beta   90.00
_cell.angle_gamma   90.00
#
_symmetry.space_group_name_H-M   'P 1'
#
loop_
_entity.id
_entity.type
_entity.pdbx_description
1 polymer ?
#
loop_
_entity_poly.entity_id
_entity_poly.type
_entity_poly.pdbx_seq_one_letter_code
_entity_poly.pdbx_strand_id
1 'polypeptide(L)'
;MLYDFQEELVIRPLHSGDVYASFQFRTLWETDFTRENKVSHYRLFPKSLGQVISKFSVRELHISFTQGYWRTMQWGQPFLPSPPGAELWVWFQDSVTDVDGTWKELTNVLSGIFCASLNFIDSTNTVQPSASFKPLGVGNVTDHRFLRYATLPREIVCTENLTPWKKLLPCGSKAGLAVLLKSEKLFHSSFHSQAVHIRPVCEDEQCKTTSWELRQTLNVVFDLHTSGQGKREWSLFKMFSRTLTESCPLASSSKIYIDITDNPQKCLFKCLPHTSS
;
A
#
# COMPACT_ATOMS: atom_id res chain seq x y z
N MET A 1 1.08 19.81 -11.47
CA MET A 1 -0.15 20.14 -10.70
C MET A 1 0.29 19.88 -9.27
N LEU A 2 0.38 20.92 -8.42
CA LEU A 2 1.25 20.98 -7.22
C LEU A 2 1.14 19.81 -6.19
N TYR A 3 0.13 18.96 -6.32
CA TYR A 3 -0.20 17.80 -5.49
C TYR A 3 -1.34 17.06 -6.21
N ASP A 4 -1.34 15.73 -6.16
CA ASP A 4 -2.37 14.90 -6.80
C ASP A 4 -2.74 13.73 -5.89
N PHE A 5 -4.01 13.31 -5.94
CA PHE A 5 -4.48 12.10 -5.27
C PHE A 5 -5.36 11.28 -6.21
N GLN A 6 -5.03 10.00 -6.37
CA GLN A 6 -5.75 9.07 -7.24
C GLN A 6 -6.10 7.80 -6.47
N GLU A 7 -7.29 7.26 -6.71
CA GLU A 7 -7.74 6.00 -6.14
C GLU A 7 -8.23 5.04 -7.23
N GLU A 8 -7.76 3.80 -7.16
CA GLU A 8 -8.06 2.74 -8.13
C GLU A 8 -8.41 1.44 -7.41
N LEU A 9 -9.41 0.73 -7.92
CA LEU A 9 -9.76 -0.63 -7.50
C LEU A 9 -9.79 -1.53 -8.73
N VAL A 10 -8.98 -2.58 -8.73
CA VAL A 10 -9.04 -3.66 -9.71
C VAL A 10 -9.70 -4.87 -9.07
N ILE A 11 -10.75 -5.39 -9.71
CA ILE A 11 -11.41 -6.64 -9.32
C ILE A 11 -11.14 -7.66 -10.42
N ARG A 12 -10.55 -8.80 -10.04
CA ARG A 12 -10.23 -9.90 -10.93
C ARG A 12 -10.84 -11.20 -10.40
N PRO A 13 -11.87 -11.73 -11.06
CA PRO A 13 -12.29 -13.12 -10.85
C PRO A 13 -11.14 -14.06 -11.21
N LEU A 14 -10.83 -15.01 -10.35
CA LEU A 14 -9.72 -15.95 -10.54
C LEU A 14 -10.22 -17.29 -11.06
N HIS A 15 -9.35 -18.04 -11.73
CA HIS A 15 -9.65 -19.38 -12.26
C HIS A 15 -10.11 -20.36 -11.17
N SER A 16 -9.63 -20.19 -9.94
CA SER A 16 -10.06 -20.98 -8.77
C SER A 16 -11.53 -20.78 -8.40
N GLY A 17 -12.18 -19.71 -8.89
CA GLY A 17 -13.49 -19.25 -8.44
C GLY A 17 -13.44 -18.23 -7.31
N ASP A 18 -12.25 -17.95 -6.77
CA ASP A 18 -12.03 -16.85 -5.83
C ASP A 18 -12.11 -15.49 -6.56
N VAL A 19 -12.21 -14.41 -5.80
CA VAL A 19 -12.16 -13.04 -6.35
C VAL A 19 -11.04 -12.26 -5.69
N TYR A 20 -10.12 -11.76 -6.52
CA TYR A 20 -9.06 -10.87 -6.11
C TYR A 20 -9.49 -9.42 -6.25
N ALA A 21 -9.27 -8.63 -5.20
CA ALA A 21 -9.44 -7.18 -5.21
C ALA A 21 -8.12 -6.50 -4.85
N SER A 22 -7.68 -5.57 -5.69
CA SER A 22 -6.48 -4.77 -5.49
C SER A 22 -6.84 -3.28 -5.46
N PHE A 23 -6.69 -2.67 -4.31
CA PHE A 23 -6.82 -1.23 -4.13
C PHE A 23 -5.45 -0.58 -4.23
N GLN A 24 -5.40 0.55 -4.93
CA GLN A 24 -4.23 1.38 -5.02
C GLN A 24 -4.61 2.85 -4.85
N PHE A 25 -3.94 3.49 -3.90
CA PHE A 25 -4.07 4.92 -3.63
C PHE A 25 -2.71 5.58 -3.85
N ARG A 26 -2.67 6.66 -4.62
CA ARG A 26 -1.43 7.39 -4.92
C ARG A 26 -1.60 8.85 -4.52
N THR A 27 -0.70 9.34 -3.69
CA THR A 27 -0.62 10.75 -3.31
C THR A 27 0.73 11.29 -3.75
N LEU A 28 0.73 12.29 -4.63
CA LEU A 28 1.93 13.02 -5.04
C LEU A 28 2.14 14.25 -4.17
N TRP A 29 3.39 14.44 -3.76
CA TRP A 29 3.81 15.57 -2.96
C TRP A 29 5.06 16.21 -3.56
N GLU A 30 4.85 17.35 -4.23
CA GLU A 30 5.94 18.17 -4.76
C GLU A 30 6.62 18.90 -3.59
N THR A 31 7.89 18.56 -3.34
CA THR A 31 8.71 19.29 -2.36
C THR A 31 10.19 19.07 -2.62
N ASP A 32 10.91 20.17 -2.78
CA ASP A 32 12.37 20.16 -2.95
C ASP A 32 13.06 20.15 -1.58
N PHE A 33 13.19 18.96 -0.99
CA PHE A 33 13.89 18.78 0.29
C PHE A 33 15.40 18.96 0.21
N THR A 34 15.98 19.13 -0.98
CA THR A 34 17.42 19.43 -1.12
C THR A 34 17.75 20.86 -0.69
N ARG A 35 16.73 21.73 -0.62
CA ARG A 35 16.84 23.08 -0.05
C ARG A 35 16.41 23.02 1.41
N GLU A 36 17.26 23.47 2.32
CA GLU A 36 17.09 23.50 3.79
C GLU A 36 15.86 24.30 4.31
N ASN A 37 14.95 24.70 3.43
CA ASN A 37 13.73 25.40 3.79
C ASN A 37 12.68 24.41 4.30
N LYS A 38 12.39 24.52 5.60
CA LYS A 38 11.29 23.89 6.33
C LYS A 38 10.06 23.69 5.42
N VAL A 39 9.66 22.43 5.26
CA VAL A 39 8.37 22.05 4.68
C VAL A 39 7.26 22.89 5.30
N SER A 40 6.71 23.83 4.54
CA SER A 40 5.67 24.72 5.05
C SER A 40 4.28 24.07 5.02
N HIS A 41 3.99 23.19 4.06
CA HIS A 41 2.66 22.56 3.92
C HIS A 41 2.71 21.13 3.35
N TYR A 42 2.18 20.16 4.11
CA TYR A 42 2.03 18.76 3.66
C TYR A 42 0.81 18.52 2.75
N ARG A 43 -0.17 19.44 2.73
CA ARG A 43 -1.42 19.36 1.94
C ARG A 43 -2.12 17.99 2.09
N LEU A 44 -2.10 17.16 1.04
CA LEU A 44 -2.70 15.82 1.01
C LEU A 44 -1.78 14.74 1.58
N PHE A 45 -0.48 14.99 1.67
CA PHE A 45 0.50 14.05 2.19
C PHE A 45 0.37 13.96 3.72
N PRO A 46 0.40 12.76 4.31
CA PRO A 46 0.30 12.61 5.76
C PRO A 46 1.54 13.16 6.47
N LYS A 47 1.33 14.19 7.29
CA LYS A 47 2.39 14.86 8.07
C LYS A 47 3.27 13.90 8.86
N SER A 48 2.69 12.85 9.46
CA SER A 48 3.42 11.86 10.24
C SER A 48 4.53 11.18 9.42
N LEU A 49 4.23 10.77 8.18
CA LEU A 49 5.22 10.15 7.31
C LEU A 49 6.20 11.19 6.76
N GLY A 50 5.74 12.40 6.45
CA GLY A 50 6.63 13.46 5.95
C GLY A 50 7.68 13.87 6.98
N GLN A 51 7.30 13.90 8.26
CA GLN A 51 8.23 14.11 9.37
C GLN A 51 9.22 12.96 9.55
N VAL A 52 8.79 11.70 9.35
CA VAL A 52 9.67 10.53 9.37
C VAL A 52 10.72 10.63 8.26
N ILE A 53 10.29 10.91 7.03
CA ILE A 53 11.20 10.99 5.87
C ILE A 53 12.27 12.06 6.09
N SER A 54 11.84 13.25 6.53
CA SER A 54 12.75 14.36 6.79
C SER A 54 13.67 14.10 7.98
N LYS A 55 13.15 13.58 9.11
CA LYS A 55 13.95 13.35 10.33
C LYS A 55 15.03 12.30 10.12
N PHE A 56 14.69 11.20 9.46
CA PHE A 56 15.58 10.04 9.29
C PHE A 56 16.32 10.05 7.95
N SER A 57 16.23 11.14 7.18
CA SER A 57 16.83 11.27 5.85
C SER A 57 16.56 10.04 4.97
N VAL A 58 15.28 9.63 4.94
CA VAL A 58 14.84 8.48 4.13
C VAL A 58 14.81 8.90 2.67
N ARG A 59 15.33 8.05 1.80
CA ARG A 59 15.23 8.15 0.34
C ARG A 59 14.11 7.27 -0.22
N GLU A 60 13.92 6.07 0.30
CA GLU A 60 12.79 5.21 -0.04
C GLU A 60 12.37 4.42 1.18
N LEU A 61 11.07 4.17 1.35
CA LEU A 61 10.54 3.37 2.44
C LEU A 61 9.39 2.51 1.96
N HIS A 62 9.47 1.22 2.24
CA HIS A 62 8.49 0.24 1.83
C HIS A 62 8.18 -0.67 3.00
N ILE A 63 6.91 -0.70 3.38
CA ILE A 63 6.42 -1.55 4.46
C ILE A 63 5.17 -2.29 4.00
N SER A 64 5.11 -3.59 4.28
CA SER A 64 3.92 -4.40 4.04
C SER A 64 3.57 -5.23 5.28
N PHE A 65 2.28 -5.46 5.47
CA PHE A 65 1.71 -6.36 6.47
C PHE A 65 0.77 -7.32 5.76
N THR A 66 1.07 -8.61 5.82
CA THR A 66 0.37 -9.62 5.04
C THR A 66 -0.08 -10.80 5.91
N GLN A 67 -1.36 -11.14 5.83
CA GLN A 67 -1.93 -12.36 6.37
C GLN A 67 -2.25 -13.33 5.23
N GLY A 68 -1.87 -14.59 5.44
CA GLY A 68 -2.06 -15.66 4.46
C GLY A 68 -0.90 -15.75 3.48
N TYR A 69 -1.00 -16.72 2.57
CA TYR A 69 0.03 -17.02 1.57
C TYR A 69 -0.55 -16.88 0.17
N TRP A 70 0.18 -16.19 -0.71
CA TRP A 70 -0.22 -16.04 -2.09
C TRP A 70 -0.10 -17.38 -2.85
N ARG A 71 -1.23 -17.94 -3.29
CA ARG A 71 -1.27 -19.22 -4.00
C ARG A 71 -1.04 -19.02 -5.50
N THR A 72 0.21 -18.82 -5.92
CA THR A 72 0.56 -18.51 -7.32
C THR A 72 -0.02 -19.50 -8.33
N MET A 73 -0.08 -20.80 -8.01
CA MET A 73 -0.65 -21.81 -8.90
C MET A 73 -2.17 -21.67 -9.11
N GLN A 74 -2.89 -21.07 -8.15
CA GLN A 74 -4.35 -20.89 -8.21
C GLN A 74 -4.74 -19.48 -8.65
N TRP A 75 -3.96 -18.48 -8.23
CA TRP A 75 -4.29 -17.05 -8.36
C TRP A 75 -3.44 -16.34 -9.42
N GLY A 76 -2.43 -17.01 -9.99
CA GLY A 76 -1.48 -16.42 -10.93
C GLY A 76 -0.44 -15.53 -10.24
N GLN A 77 0.24 -14.70 -11.01
CA GLN A 77 1.26 -13.79 -10.49
C GLN A 77 0.60 -12.57 -9.81
N PRO A 78 1.01 -12.20 -8.58
CA PRO A 78 0.49 -11.00 -7.93
C PRO A 78 1.04 -9.73 -8.61
N PHE A 79 0.28 -8.62 -8.56
CA PHE A 79 0.77 -7.32 -9.05
C PHE A 79 1.98 -6.83 -8.26
N LEU A 80 1.93 -6.99 -6.93
CA LEU A 80 3.01 -6.73 -6.01
C LEU A 80 3.13 -7.92 -5.06
N PRO A 81 4.28 -8.61 -5.02
CA PRO A 81 4.50 -9.67 -4.05
C PRO A 81 4.65 -9.05 -2.65
N SER A 82 3.99 -9.66 -1.68
CA SER A 82 4.15 -9.32 -0.26
C SER A 82 4.30 -10.61 0.55
N PRO A 83 5.40 -10.80 1.28
CA PRO A 83 5.59 -11.99 2.11
C PRO A 83 4.67 -11.93 3.35
N PRO A 84 4.31 -13.09 3.94
CA PRO A 84 3.56 -13.14 5.19
C PRO A 84 4.27 -12.44 6.36
N GLY A 85 3.49 -11.87 7.27
CA GLY A 85 4.00 -11.09 8.40
C GLY A 85 4.27 -9.64 8.00
N ALA A 86 5.26 -9.02 8.65
CA ALA A 86 5.73 -7.68 8.29
C ALA A 86 7.02 -7.76 7.47
N GLU A 87 7.10 -6.95 6.43
CA GLU A 87 8.32 -6.70 5.66
C GLU A 87 8.58 -5.20 5.63
N LEU A 88 9.83 -4.81 5.91
CA LEU A 88 10.27 -3.43 5.88
C LEU A 88 11.60 -3.34 5.16
N TRP A 89 11.69 -2.43 4.19
CA TRP A 89 12.97 -2.04 3.63
C TRP A 89 13.02 -0.55 3.32
N VAL A 90 14.21 0.01 3.54
CA VAL A 90 14.45 1.44 3.53
C VAL A 90 15.78 1.72 2.88
N TRP A 91 15.77 2.67 1.94
CA TRP A 91 16.98 3.32 1.47
C TRP A 91 17.14 4.64 2.19
N PHE A 92 18.28 4.84 2.84
CA PHE A 92 18.66 6.12 3.42
C PHE A 92 19.36 7.01 2.37
N GLN A 93 19.37 8.32 2.63
CA GLN A 93 20.20 9.25 1.88
C GLN A 93 21.68 9.06 2.25
N ASP A 94 22.56 9.42 1.32
CA ASP A 94 24.03 9.35 1.49
C ASP A 94 24.58 10.24 2.60
N SER A 95 23.79 11.22 3.06
CA SER A 95 24.09 12.10 4.19
C SER A 95 24.04 11.39 5.55
N VAL A 96 23.44 10.20 5.65
CA VAL A 96 23.32 9.46 6.91
C VAL A 96 24.65 8.79 7.25
N THR A 97 25.27 9.21 8.36
CA THR A 97 26.56 8.66 8.81
C THR A 97 26.41 7.35 9.58
N ASP A 98 25.48 7.28 10.55
CA ASP A 98 25.16 6.08 11.31
C ASP A 98 23.83 5.46 10.83
N VAL A 99 23.93 4.61 9.80
CA VAL A 99 22.76 3.96 9.19
C VAL A 99 22.09 2.98 10.16
N ASP A 100 22.87 2.24 10.96
CA ASP A 100 22.33 1.22 11.87
C ASP A 100 21.62 1.85 13.07
N GLY A 101 22.18 2.92 13.65
CA GLY A 101 21.52 3.70 14.69
C GLY A 101 20.22 4.34 14.18
N THR A 102 20.29 4.97 13.00
CA THR A 102 19.12 5.58 12.34
C THR A 102 18.03 4.55 12.04
N TRP A 103 18.41 3.37 11.55
CA TRP A 103 17.51 2.24 11.30
C TRP A 103 16.79 1.79 12.57
N LYS A 104 17.51 1.61 13.68
CA LYS A 104 16.92 1.23 14.97
C LYS A 104 15.92 2.27 15.47
N GLU A 105 16.21 3.56 15.34
CA GLU A 105 15.25 4.60 15.74
C GLU A 105 14.03 4.64 14.82
N LEU A 106 14.24 4.48 13.51
CA LEU A 106 13.18 4.48 12.51
C LEU A 106 12.19 3.34 12.77
N THR A 107 12.65 2.11 13.00
CA THR A 107 11.77 0.96 13.25
C THR A 107 10.90 1.15 14.51
N ASN A 108 11.45 1.77 15.55
CA ASN A 108 10.70 2.15 16.76
C ASN A 108 9.60 3.19 16.47
N VAL A 109 9.88 4.20 15.66
CA VAL A 109 8.86 5.20 15.29
C VAL A 109 7.78 4.59 14.40
N LEU A 110 8.15 3.76 13.42
CA LEU A 110 7.21 3.08 12.53
C LEU A 110 6.31 2.10 13.29
N SER A 111 6.83 1.44 14.32
CA SER A 111 6.05 0.58 15.24
C SER A 111 4.88 1.36 15.84
N GLY A 112 5.12 2.58 16.31
CA GLY A 112 4.07 3.47 16.84
C GLY A 112 3.09 3.97 15.77
N ILE A 113 3.58 4.30 14.57
CA ILE A 113 2.72 4.80 13.47
C ILE A 113 1.77 3.71 12.97
N PHE A 114 2.25 2.48 12.80
CA PHE A 114 1.47 1.38 12.22
C PHE A 114 0.84 0.44 13.25
N CYS A 115 1.04 0.71 14.55
CA CYS A 115 0.59 -0.14 15.66
C CYS A 115 1.06 -1.60 15.48
N ALA A 116 2.33 -1.77 15.16
CA ALA A 116 2.95 -3.05 14.82
C ALA A 116 4.21 -3.30 15.64
N SER A 117 4.67 -4.54 15.73
CA SER A 117 5.82 -4.92 16.57
C SER A 117 7.17 -4.71 15.89
N LEU A 118 7.29 -3.70 15.02
CA LEU A 118 8.51 -3.40 14.25
C LEU A 118 9.71 -3.04 15.14
N ASN A 119 9.48 -2.67 16.40
CA ASN A 119 10.51 -2.45 17.39
C ASN A 119 11.31 -3.73 17.76
N PHE A 120 10.84 -4.92 17.36
CA PHE A 120 11.62 -6.17 17.44
C PHE A 120 12.60 -6.35 16.27
N ILE A 121 12.65 -5.41 15.33
CA ILE A 121 13.71 -5.39 14.31
C ILE A 121 15.00 -4.89 14.95
N ASP A 122 16.02 -5.74 14.92
CA ASP A 122 17.35 -5.49 15.46
C ASP A 122 18.45 -6.01 14.51
N SER A 123 19.70 -6.01 14.95
CA SER A 123 20.82 -6.47 14.11
C SER A 123 20.78 -7.95 13.75
N THR A 124 19.96 -8.77 14.43
CA THR A 124 19.88 -10.22 14.19
C THR A 124 18.93 -10.60 13.05
N ASN A 125 17.96 -9.73 12.74
CA ASN A 125 16.98 -9.92 11.67
C ASN A 125 17.02 -8.80 10.60
N THR A 126 18.02 -7.93 10.67
CA THR A 126 18.31 -6.91 9.66
C THR A 126 19.37 -7.40 8.69
N VAL A 127 19.13 -7.19 7.39
CA VAL A 127 20.01 -7.58 6.30
C VAL A 127 20.29 -6.37 5.40
N GLN A 128 21.48 -6.35 4.80
CA GLN A 128 21.89 -5.41 3.77
C GLN A 128 22.06 -6.15 2.43
N PRO A 129 20.99 -6.35 1.65
CA PRO A 129 21.09 -7.09 0.40
C PRO A 129 21.84 -6.29 -0.67
N SER A 130 22.76 -6.94 -1.39
CA SER A 130 23.65 -6.28 -2.36
C SER A 130 23.25 -6.46 -3.83
N ALA A 131 22.20 -7.23 -4.12
CA ALA A 131 21.80 -7.56 -5.49
C ALA A 131 20.28 -7.66 -5.72
N SER A 132 19.51 -8.03 -4.69
CA SER A 132 18.09 -8.35 -4.84
C SER A 132 17.16 -7.14 -4.87
N PHE A 133 17.61 -5.98 -4.37
CA PHE A 133 16.79 -4.79 -4.27
C PHE A 133 17.44 -3.66 -5.06
N LYS A 134 16.64 -3.07 -5.95
CA LYS A 134 16.98 -1.82 -6.62
C LYS A 134 16.01 -0.75 -6.15
N PRO A 135 16.44 0.52 -6.10
CA PRO A 135 15.53 1.64 -5.89
C PRO A 135 14.34 1.55 -6.85
N LEU A 136 13.13 1.71 -6.31
CA LEU A 136 11.91 1.70 -7.12
C LEU A 136 11.53 3.10 -7.61
N GLY A 137 12.12 4.13 -7.03
CA GLY A 137 12.00 5.52 -7.42
C GLY A 137 13.17 6.00 -8.28
N VAL A 138 13.15 7.31 -8.52
CA VAL A 138 14.21 8.01 -9.24
C VAL A 138 15.41 8.20 -8.33
N GLY A 139 16.52 7.55 -8.69
CA GLY A 139 17.79 7.73 -8.01
C GLY A 139 18.76 6.66 -8.43
N ASN A 140 19.98 7.04 -8.79
CA ASN A 140 21.02 6.08 -9.13
C ASN A 140 21.72 5.60 -7.85
N VAL A 141 20.98 4.90 -6.99
CA VAL A 141 21.52 4.37 -5.73
C VAL A 141 22.03 2.96 -5.97
N THR A 142 23.35 2.85 -6.06
CA THR A 142 24.05 1.56 -6.16
C THR A 142 24.77 1.20 -4.86
N ASP A 143 24.86 2.14 -3.92
CA ASP A 143 25.52 1.92 -2.65
C ASP A 143 24.56 1.30 -1.63
N HIS A 144 24.59 -0.03 -1.57
CA HIS A 144 23.76 -0.82 -0.67
C HIS A 144 24.07 -0.59 0.81
N ARG A 145 25.13 0.16 1.18
CA ARG A 145 25.40 0.51 2.59
C ARG A 145 24.27 1.32 3.21
N PHE A 146 23.49 2.03 2.40
CA PHE A 146 22.31 2.79 2.83
C PHE A 146 21.01 1.99 2.78
N LEU A 147 21.05 0.71 2.39
CA LEU A 147 19.87 -0.15 2.39
C LEU A 147 19.78 -0.94 3.69
N ARG A 148 18.60 -0.97 4.29
CA ARG A 148 18.25 -1.92 5.35
C ARG A 148 16.97 -2.65 4.97
N TYR A 149 16.97 -3.95 5.19
CA TYR A 149 15.84 -4.85 4.95
C TYR A 149 15.64 -5.71 6.20
N ALA A 150 14.40 -5.89 6.63
CA ALA A 150 14.04 -6.84 7.67
C ALA A 150 12.64 -7.41 7.43
N THR A 151 12.42 -8.60 7.96
CA THR A 151 11.09 -9.22 8.02
C THR A 151 10.80 -9.73 9.42
N LEU A 152 9.53 -9.66 9.80
CA LEU A 152 8.98 -10.31 10.99
C LEU A 152 7.89 -11.29 10.51
N PRO A 153 8.26 -12.52 10.11
CA PRO A 153 7.30 -13.49 9.58
C PRO A 153 6.21 -13.91 10.57
N ARG A 154 6.46 -13.70 11.88
CA ARG A 154 5.51 -14.00 12.96
C ARG A 154 4.68 -12.79 13.38
N GLU A 155 4.84 -11.64 12.73
CA GLU A 155 3.97 -10.50 12.99
C GLU A 155 2.53 -10.86 12.61
N ILE A 156 1.64 -10.79 13.59
CA ILE A 156 0.22 -11.02 13.36
C ILE A 156 -0.35 -9.72 12.77
N VAL A 157 -0.95 -9.82 11.58
CA VAL A 157 -1.67 -8.68 11.02
C VAL A 157 -3.01 -8.57 11.73
N CYS A 158 -3.22 -7.45 12.42
CA CYS A 158 -4.36 -7.19 13.26
C CYS A 158 -5.24 -6.09 12.65
N THR A 159 -6.51 -6.04 13.06
CA THR A 159 -7.45 -4.99 12.61
C THR A 159 -6.97 -3.58 12.98
N GLU A 160 -6.15 -3.51 14.01
CA GLU A 160 -5.48 -2.37 14.59
C GLU A 160 -4.45 -1.77 13.64
N ASN A 161 -3.86 -2.54 12.71
CA ASN A 161 -2.95 -2.01 11.69
C ASN A 161 -3.69 -1.27 10.56
N LEU A 162 -4.96 -1.63 10.30
CA LEU A 162 -5.75 -1.04 9.22
C LEU A 162 -6.18 0.40 9.54
N THR A 163 -6.46 0.70 10.81
CA THR A 163 -6.88 2.03 11.25
C THR A 163 -5.81 3.12 10.98
N PRO A 164 -4.55 2.98 11.43
CA PRO A 164 -3.50 3.95 11.10
C PRO A 164 -3.20 3.99 9.61
N TRP A 165 -3.25 2.85 8.90
CA TRP A 165 -3.06 2.82 7.45
C TRP A 165 -4.12 3.67 6.71
N LYS A 166 -5.40 3.55 7.07
CA LYS A 166 -6.48 4.36 6.47
C LYS A 166 -6.40 5.83 6.84
N LYS A 167 -5.83 6.18 8.01
CA LYS A 167 -5.62 7.57 8.43
C LYS A 167 -4.63 8.32 7.54
N LEU A 168 -3.81 7.62 6.76
CA LEU A 168 -2.89 8.24 5.80
C LEU A 168 -3.59 8.73 4.52
N LEU A 169 -4.80 8.24 4.24
CA LEU A 169 -5.57 8.61 3.05
C LEU A 169 -6.21 10.00 3.23
N PRO A 170 -6.22 10.85 2.18
CA PRO A 170 -6.80 12.20 2.27
C PRO A 170 -8.28 12.22 2.70
N CYS A 171 -9.10 11.30 2.20
CA CYS A 171 -10.51 11.16 2.59
C CYS A 171 -10.74 10.19 3.77
N GLY A 172 -9.68 9.64 4.35
CA GLY A 172 -9.75 8.63 5.42
C GLY A 172 -10.62 7.44 5.01
N SER A 173 -11.63 7.11 5.82
CA SER A 173 -12.65 6.09 5.52
C SER A 173 -14.05 6.68 5.34
N LYS A 174 -14.15 7.97 5.03
CA LYS A 174 -15.44 8.68 4.96
C LYS A 174 -16.03 8.71 3.55
N ALA A 175 -15.18 8.79 2.53
CA ALA A 175 -15.57 8.88 1.12
C ALA A 175 -14.59 8.09 0.24
N GLY A 176 -14.96 7.84 -1.02
CA GLY A 176 -14.13 7.13 -1.99
C GLY A 176 -14.05 5.62 -1.77
N LEU A 177 -13.06 5.01 -2.39
CA LEU A 177 -12.88 3.54 -2.37
C LEU A 177 -12.55 3.02 -0.96
N ALA A 178 -11.99 3.88 -0.12
CA ALA A 178 -11.63 3.55 1.26
C ALA A 178 -12.83 3.18 2.16
N VAL A 179 -14.06 3.54 1.77
CA VAL A 179 -15.30 3.16 2.47
C VAL A 179 -15.53 1.64 2.47
N LEU A 180 -15.03 0.95 1.43
CA LEU A 180 -15.11 -0.52 1.31
C LEU A 180 -14.19 -1.24 2.32
N LEU A 181 -13.23 -0.55 2.94
CA LEU A 181 -12.17 -1.15 3.74
C LEU A 181 -12.60 -1.41 5.18
N LYS A 182 -13.50 -2.39 5.35
CA LYS A 182 -14.00 -2.88 6.64
C LYS A 182 -13.19 -4.07 7.13
N SER A 183 -12.68 -3.98 8.36
CA SER A 183 -11.83 -5.01 8.97
C SER A 183 -12.51 -6.38 8.99
N GLU A 184 -13.77 -6.46 9.41
CA GLU A 184 -14.49 -7.74 9.54
C GLU A 184 -14.40 -8.63 8.28
N LYS A 185 -14.53 -8.04 7.08
CA LYS A 185 -14.44 -8.79 5.82
C LYS A 185 -13.01 -9.04 5.36
N LEU A 186 -12.11 -8.07 5.57
CA LEU A 186 -10.73 -8.17 5.14
C LEU A 186 -9.96 -9.27 5.89
N PHE A 187 -10.20 -9.40 7.20
CA PHE A 187 -9.46 -10.34 8.05
C PHE A 187 -10.04 -11.77 8.04
N HIS A 188 -11.21 -11.96 7.42
CA HIS A 188 -11.80 -13.28 7.13
C HIS A 188 -11.53 -13.76 5.68
N SER A 189 -10.74 -13.00 4.91
CA SER A 189 -10.36 -13.36 3.54
C SER A 189 -9.26 -14.44 3.53
N SER A 190 -9.06 -15.11 2.39
CA SER A 190 -8.00 -16.13 2.26
C SER A 190 -6.59 -15.55 2.20
N PHE A 191 -6.49 -14.28 1.82
CA PHE A 191 -5.26 -13.52 1.76
C PHE A 191 -5.60 -12.05 1.89
N HIS A 192 -4.88 -11.32 2.73
CA HIS A 192 -4.89 -9.87 2.68
C HIS A 192 -3.48 -9.30 2.90
N SER A 193 -3.15 -8.25 2.17
CA SER A 193 -1.89 -7.52 2.34
C SER A 193 -2.15 -6.02 2.25
N GLN A 194 -1.76 -5.27 3.28
CA GLN A 194 -1.75 -3.81 3.27
C GLN A 194 -0.30 -3.31 3.23
N ALA A 195 -0.01 -2.33 2.38
CA ALA A 195 1.34 -1.80 2.25
C ALA A 195 1.36 -0.28 2.08
N VAL A 196 2.50 0.31 2.44
CA VAL A 196 2.84 1.71 2.23
C VAL A 196 4.21 1.75 1.54
N HIS A 197 4.28 2.47 0.44
CA HIS A 197 5.50 2.68 -0.32
C HIS A 197 5.70 4.17 -0.53
N ILE A 198 6.90 4.63 -0.27
CA ILE A 198 7.30 6.03 -0.44
C ILE A 198 8.57 6.05 -1.25
N ARG A 199 8.52 6.76 -2.39
CA ARG A 199 9.66 6.85 -3.30
C ARG A 199 9.67 8.19 -4.05
N PRO A 200 10.84 8.66 -4.48
CA PRO A 200 10.93 9.79 -5.39
C PRO A 200 10.47 9.37 -6.79
N VAL A 201 9.73 10.24 -7.48
CA VAL A 201 9.27 10.05 -8.86
C VAL A 201 9.54 11.32 -9.67
N CYS A 202 9.71 11.17 -10.98
CA CYS A 202 9.83 12.32 -11.88
C CYS A 202 8.44 12.96 -12.04
N GLU A 203 8.38 14.28 -11.96
CA GLU A 203 7.16 15.02 -12.31
C GLU A 203 6.97 15.11 -13.83
N ASP A 204 8.07 15.16 -14.57
CA ASP A 204 8.12 15.30 -16.02
C ASP A 204 8.94 14.19 -16.67
N GLU A 205 8.72 13.93 -17.97
CA GLU A 205 9.47 12.93 -18.72
C GLU A 205 10.99 13.20 -18.74
N GLN A 206 11.38 14.47 -18.63
CA GLN A 206 12.78 14.90 -18.58
C GLN A 206 13.41 14.80 -17.18
N CYS A 207 12.60 14.47 -16.16
CA CYS A 207 12.99 14.32 -14.77
C CYS A 207 13.80 15.50 -14.22
N LYS A 208 13.41 16.73 -14.56
CA LYS A 208 14.06 17.95 -14.07
C LYS A 208 13.68 18.24 -12.63
N THR A 209 12.45 17.90 -12.26
CA THR A 209 11.92 18.02 -10.91
C THR A 209 11.45 16.67 -10.41
N THR A 210 11.71 16.43 -9.12
CA THR A 210 11.29 15.21 -8.44
C THR A 210 10.23 15.53 -7.39
N SER A 211 9.26 14.64 -7.28
CA SER A 211 8.24 14.66 -6.25
C SER A 211 8.27 13.35 -5.47
N TRP A 212 7.61 13.32 -4.31
CA TRP A 212 7.43 12.11 -3.55
C TRP A 212 6.08 11.47 -3.86
N GLU A 213 6.10 10.20 -4.22
CA GLU A 213 4.89 9.38 -4.34
C GLU A 213 4.71 8.58 -3.04
N LEU A 214 3.60 8.81 -2.35
CA LEU A 214 3.06 7.87 -1.36
C LEU A 214 2.06 6.96 -2.08
N ARG A 215 2.42 5.69 -2.20
CA ARG A 215 1.55 4.64 -2.73
C ARG A 215 1.11 3.71 -1.61
N GLN A 216 -0.19 3.67 -1.36
CA GLN A 216 -0.80 2.74 -0.42
C GLN A 216 -1.53 1.65 -1.22
N THR A 217 -1.31 0.39 -0.89
CA THR A 217 -1.99 -0.74 -1.55
C THR A 217 -2.68 -1.64 -0.55
N LEU A 218 -3.86 -2.15 -0.92
CA LEU A 218 -4.55 -3.20 -0.19
C LEU A 218 -4.96 -4.30 -1.17
N ASN A 219 -4.44 -5.49 -0.97
CA ASN A 219 -4.68 -6.67 -1.80
C ASN A 219 -5.47 -7.69 -1.00
N VAL A 220 -6.54 -8.25 -1.55
CA VAL A 220 -7.45 -9.16 -0.83
C VAL A 220 -7.95 -10.25 -1.76
N VAL A 221 -7.95 -11.51 -1.30
CA VAL A 221 -8.56 -12.64 -2.03
C VAL A 221 -9.72 -13.21 -1.22
N PHE A 222 -10.92 -13.14 -1.78
CA PHE A 222 -12.14 -13.68 -1.19
C PHE A 222 -12.43 -15.08 -1.71
N ASP A 223 -12.57 -16.03 -0.80
CA ASP A 223 -13.08 -17.38 -1.10
C ASP A 223 -14.59 -17.34 -1.27
N LEU A 224 -15.06 -17.65 -2.49
CA LEU A 224 -16.49 -17.72 -2.80
C LEU A 224 -17.08 -19.12 -2.58
N HIS A 225 -16.27 -20.15 -2.37
CA HIS A 225 -16.73 -21.53 -2.15
C HIS A 225 -17.33 -21.72 -0.75
N THR A 226 -16.82 -21.00 0.25
CA THR A 226 -17.31 -21.08 1.64
C THR A 226 -18.69 -20.44 1.85
N SER A 227 -19.20 -19.66 0.89
CA SER A 227 -20.48 -18.93 1.05
C SER A 227 -21.74 -19.79 0.90
N GLY A 228 -21.62 -21.12 0.77
CA GLY A 228 -22.74 -22.08 0.83
C GLY A 228 -23.78 -21.99 -0.31
N GLN A 229 -23.67 -20.99 -1.17
CA GLN A 229 -24.50 -20.81 -2.36
C GLN A 229 -23.65 -21.22 -3.56
N GLY A 230 -24.00 -22.31 -4.23
CA GLY A 230 -23.31 -22.82 -5.43
C GLY A 230 -23.30 -21.89 -6.65
N LYS A 231 -23.53 -20.59 -6.47
CA LYS A 231 -23.44 -19.54 -7.46
C LYS A 231 -22.21 -18.67 -7.21
N ARG A 232 -21.31 -18.61 -8.19
CA ARG A 232 -20.08 -17.78 -8.21
C ARG A 232 -20.39 -16.28 -8.42
N GLU A 233 -21.39 -15.77 -7.71
CA GLU A 233 -21.84 -14.39 -7.81
C GLU A 233 -21.18 -13.53 -6.73
N TRP A 234 -20.35 -12.57 -7.16
CA TRP A 234 -19.76 -11.57 -6.27
C TRP A 234 -20.39 -10.19 -6.48
N SER A 235 -20.35 -9.36 -5.44
CA SER A 235 -20.68 -7.95 -5.49
C SER A 235 -19.84 -7.21 -4.45
N LEU A 236 -19.68 -5.89 -4.59
CA LEU A 236 -18.99 -5.08 -3.58
C LEU A 236 -19.60 -5.29 -2.20
N PHE A 237 -20.93 -5.37 -2.11
CA PHE A 237 -21.62 -5.62 -0.84
C PHE A 237 -21.29 -6.99 -0.26
N LYS A 238 -21.28 -8.07 -1.06
CA LYS A 238 -20.93 -9.42 -0.59
C LYS A 238 -19.48 -9.48 -0.09
N MET A 239 -18.56 -8.86 -0.81
CA MET A 239 -17.12 -8.87 -0.49
C MET A 239 -16.77 -7.96 0.68
N PHE A 240 -17.34 -6.76 0.75
CA PHE A 240 -16.90 -5.70 1.67
C PHE A 240 -17.95 -5.28 2.72
N SER A 241 -19.14 -5.88 2.70
CA SER A 241 -20.31 -5.46 3.52
C SER A 241 -20.67 -3.98 3.34
N ARG A 242 -20.27 -3.38 2.22
CA ARG A 242 -20.43 -1.97 1.90
C ARG A 242 -20.64 -1.78 0.40
N THR A 243 -21.35 -0.71 0.08
CA THR A 243 -21.47 -0.16 -1.27
C THR A 243 -20.77 1.18 -1.32
N LEU A 244 -20.45 1.62 -2.54
CA LEU A 244 -19.93 2.97 -2.76
C LEU A 244 -21.07 3.96 -2.76
N THR A 245 -20.94 5.03 -1.99
CA THR A 245 -21.92 6.11 -1.88
C THR A 245 -21.47 7.33 -2.67
N GLU A 246 -20.22 7.75 -2.47
CA GLU A 246 -19.63 8.94 -3.10
C GLU A 246 -18.13 8.74 -3.39
N SER A 247 -17.63 9.43 -4.41
CA SER A 247 -16.18 9.51 -4.70
C SER A 247 -15.48 10.39 -3.68
N CYS A 248 -14.17 10.18 -3.46
CA CYS A 248 -13.39 11.07 -2.61
C CYS A 248 -13.29 12.48 -3.26
N PRO A 249 -13.78 13.56 -2.62
CA PRO A 249 -13.74 14.91 -3.20
C PRO A 249 -12.33 15.48 -3.37
N LEU A 250 -11.33 14.86 -2.72
CA LEU A 250 -9.91 15.23 -2.84
C LEU A 250 -9.19 14.44 -3.93
N ALA A 251 -9.83 13.43 -4.54
CA ALA A 251 -9.23 12.64 -5.62
C ALA A 251 -9.45 13.31 -6.97
N SER A 252 -8.40 13.41 -7.78
CA SER A 252 -8.50 13.83 -9.18
C SER A 252 -9.09 12.74 -10.07
N SER A 253 -8.96 11.47 -9.65
CA SER A 253 -9.47 10.30 -10.35
C SER A 253 -9.84 9.19 -9.36
N SER A 254 -11.06 8.67 -9.51
CA SER A 254 -11.55 7.48 -8.80
C SER A 254 -12.05 6.45 -9.81
N LYS A 255 -11.33 5.34 -9.96
CA LYS A 255 -11.62 4.34 -11.00
C LYS A 255 -11.77 2.93 -10.45
N ILE A 256 -12.70 2.18 -11.03
CA ILE A 256 -12.88 0.75 -10.77
C ILE A 256 -12.71 0.02 -12.09
N TYR A 257 -11.80 -0.93 -12.11
CA TYR A 257 -11.54 -1.79 -13.24
C TYR A 257 -11.99 -3.21 -12.90
N ILE A 258 -12.64 -3.86 -13.85
CA ILE A 258 -12.99 -5.27 -13.75
C ILE A 258 -12.18 -5.99 -14.82
N ASP A 259 -11.28 -6.88 -14.39
CA ASP A 259 -10.50 -7.71 -15.29
C ASP A 259 -11.38 -8.84 -15.81
N ILE A 260 -11.54 -8.88 -17.13
CA ILE A 260 -12.36 -9.85 -17.86
C ILE A 260 -11.52 -10.82 -18.70
N THR A 261 -10.19 -10.73 -18.61
CA THR A 261 -9.24 -11.48 -19.47
C THR A 261 -9.48 -12.98 -19.38
N ASP A 262 -9.73 -13.47 -18.17
CA ASP A 262 -9.90 -14.90 -17.87
C ASP A 262 -11.39 -15.31 -17.72
N ASN A 263 -12.34 -14.49 -18.19
CA ASN A 263 -13.76 -14.75 -18.02
C ASN A 263 -14.27 -15.75 -19.07
N PRO A 264 -14.45 -17.05 -18.74
CA PRO A 264 -14.71 -18.09 -19.73
C PRO A 264 -16.17 -18.08 -20.20
N GLN A 265 -17.04 -17.38 -19.47
CA GLN A 265 -18.42 -17.12 -19.82
C GLN A 265 -18.51 -15.61 -20.01
N LYS A 266 -19.19 -15.11 -21.06
CA LYS A 266 -19.48 -13.68 -21.23
C LYS A 266 -20.46 -13.19 -20.15
N CYS A 267 -20.12 -13.34 -18.87
CA CYS A 267 -20.89 -12.88 -17.74
C CYS A 267 -21.00 -11.36 -17.86
N LEU A 268 -22.22 -10.88 -18.07
CA LEU A 268 -22.54 -9.46 -18.12
C LEU A 268 -22.41 -8.90 -16.70
N PHE A 269 -21.38 -8.10 -16.46
CA PHE A 269 -21.27 -7.32 -15.23
C PHE A 269 -22.30 -6.19 -15.28
N LYS A 270 -23.16 -6.11 -14.26
CA LYS A 270 -24.14 -5.03 -14.15
C LYS A 270 -23.64 -3.98 -13.18
N CYS A 271 -23.30 -2.80 -13.70
CA CYS A 271 -23.15 -1.61 -12.88
C CYS A 271 -24.54 -1.08 -12.54
N LEU A 272 -25.00 -1.33 -11.31
CA LEU A 272 -26.24 -0.75 -10.81
C LEU A 272 -25.93 0.65 -10.28
N PRO A 273 -26.48 1.73 -10.88
CA PRO A 273 -26.33 3.06 -10.30
C PRO A 273 -26.99 3.11 -8.92
N HIS A 274 -26.47 3.97 -8.05
CA HIS A 274 -27.06 4.25 -6.75
C HIS A 274 -28.45 4.82 -6.97
N THR A 275 -29.50 4.06 -6.67
CA THR A 275 -30.86 4.60 -6.58
C THR A 275 -30.94 5.39 -5.28
N SER A 276 -30.80 6.71 -5.37
CA SER A 276 -31.22 7.62 -4.30
C SER A 276 -32.74 7.55 -4.19
N SER A 277 -33.23 6.75 -3.24
CA SER A 277 -34.59 6.83 -2.71
C SER A 277 -34.59 7.69 -1.45
#